data_AF-A0A2E3F1R2-F1
#
_entry.id   AF-A0A2E3F1R2-F1
#
_cell.length_a   1.000
_cell.length_b   1.000
_cell.length_c   1.000
_cell.angle_alpha   90.00
_cell.angle_beta   90.00
_cell.angle_gamma   90.00
#
_symmetry.space_group_name_H-M   'P 1'
#
loop_
_entity.id
_entity.type
_entity.pdbx_description
1 polymer ?
#
loop_
_entity_poly.entity_id
_entity_poly.type
_entity_poly.pdbx_seq_one_letter_code
_entity_poly.pdbx_strand_id
1 'polypeptide(L)'
;MNPNRLLFLLVLLVTTVVNGQFYNKEVSGEIDLTEENQMFVFKGLISNKTPINTSIQYKFSIIYPQSGDDELQKEETEGRLVLDPNERIEVLSESIQADENLNVIILFLVYDTDGNLVGKDRKVIKNGLFVGDETPVSVIQPDSNLDVAKSKEDGLVLKGIVVEDTKTKPGSDFYKEFYSNYLSKNINGEEIVTIKEVLALGRNTKIEVYVAEKKVFEFFIRPASEYLKQMSQYSIMQVMRQLDFNNKNQNTVQRY
;
A
#
# COMPACT_ATOMS: atom_id res chain seq x y z
N MET A 1 -32.80 36.46 -28.29
CA MET A 1 -31.47 36.09 -27.75
C MET A 1 -30.63 35.62 -28.93
N ASN A 2 -29.53 36.31 -29.27
CA ASN A 2 -28.80 36.02 -30.51
C ASN A 2 -28.22 34.60 -30.48
N PRO A 3 -28.38 33.80 -31.56
CA PRO A 3 -27.87 32.41 -31.61
C PRO A 3 -26.36 32.35 -31.36
N ASN A 4 -25.62 33.40 -31.76
CA ASN A 4 -24.18 33.52 -31.54
C ASN A 4 -23.81 33.72 -30.05
N ARG A 5 -24.71 34.26 -29.22
CA ARG A 5 -24.48 34.38 -27.76
C ARG A 5 -24.76 33.05 -27.04
N LEU A 6 -25.67 32.23 -27.56
CA LEU A 6 -25.92 30.88 -27.04
C LEU A 6 -24.75 29.94 -27.37
N LEU A 7 -24.17 30.06 -28.57
CA LEU A 7 -23.00 29.28 -28.98
C LEU A 7 -21.77 29.60 -28.12
N PHE A 8 -21.56 30.88 -27.78
CA PHE A 8 -20.44 31.31 -26.95
C PHE A 8 -20.53 30.79 -25.50
N LEU A 9 -21.76 30.66 -24.97
CA LEU A 9 -22.02 30.13 -23.64
C LEU A 9 -21.86 28.60 -23.58
N LEU A 10 -22.10 27.91 -24.70
CA LEU A 10 -21.92 26.46 -24.82
C LEU A 10 -20.43 26.05 -24.91
N VAL A 11 -19.58 26.88 -25.53
CA VAL A 11 -18.14 26.62 -25.64
C VAL A 11 -17.41 26.81 -24.30
N LEU A 12 -17.92 27.66 -23.42
CA LEU A 12 -17.31 27.91 -22.11
C LEU A 12 -17.54 26.78 -21.09
N LEU A 13 -18.47 25.85 -21.37
CA LEU A 13 -18.80 24.73 -20.47
C LEU A 13 -17.93 23.48 -20.67
N VAL A 14 -17.01 23.47 -21.65
CA VAL A 14 -16.31 22.24 -22.08
C VAL A 14 -14.93 22.05 -21.41
N THR A 15 -14.40 23.01 -20.65
CA THR A 15 -12.99 22.94 -20.20
C THR A 15 -12.76 22.70 -18.70
N THR A 16 -13.78 22.35 -17.91
CA THR A 16 -13.52 21.89 -16.53
C THR A 16 -13.20 20.39 -16.52
N VAL A 17 -12.03 20.02 -17.05
CA VAL A 17 -11.42 18.72 -16.73
C VAL A 17 -10.98 18.77 -15.27
N VAL A 18 -11.82 18.23 -14.40
CA VAL A 18 -11.49 17.96 -13.00
C VAL A 18 -10.46 16.83 -12.99
N ASN A 19 -9.17 17.19 -12.94
CA ASN A 19 -8.12 16.24 -12.63
C ASN A 19 -8.21 15.92 -11.14
N GLY A 20 -8.84 14.81 -10.78
CA GLY A 20 -8.66 14.25 -9.44
C GLY A 20 -7.19 13.86 -9.28
N GLN A 21 -6.45 14.56 -8.42
CA GLN A 21 -5.09 14.15 -8.05
C GLN A 21 -5.17 12.93 -7.14
N PHE A 22 -4.87 11.76 -7.71
CA PHE A 22 -4.72 10.52 -6.96
C PHE A 22 -3.27 10.37 -6.51
N TYR A 23 -3.02 10.59 -5.22
CA TYR A 23 -1.74 10.32 -4.56
C TYR A 23 -1.47 8.81 -4.47
N ASN A 24 -0.22 8.41 -4.23
CA ASN A 24 0.22 7.01 -4.06
C ASN A 24 0.10 6.11 -5.30
N LYS A 25 -0.06 6.72 -6.49
CA LYS A 25 -0.28 5.97 -7.74
C LYS A 25 1.02 5.44 -8.34
N GLU A 26 1.94 6.34 -8.67
CA GLU A 26 3.21 6.01 -9.33
C GLU A 26 4.35 5.93 -8.32
N VAL A 27 4.33 6.81 -7.33
CA VAL A 27 5.16 6.72 -6.13
C VAL A 27 4.20 6.70 -4.93
N SER A 28 4.38 5.75 -4.00
CA SER A 28 3.65 5.76 -2.72
C SER A 28 4.58 6.05 -1.55
N GLY A 29 4.09 6.86 -0.63
CA GLY A 29 4.63 6.95 0.73
C GLY A 29 3.66 6.21 1.66
N GLU A 30 4.19 5.34 2.50
CA GLU A 30 3.44 4.53 3.47
C GLU A 30 4.13 4.63 4.84
N ILE A 31 3.34 4.65 5.91
CA ILE A 31 3.82 4.57 7.29
C ILE A 31 3.46 3.18 7.80
N ASP A 32 4.49 2.36 8.01
CA ASP A 32 4.34 1.13 8.77
C ASP A 32 4.49 1.43 10.27
N LEU A 33 3.63 0.81 11.05
CA LEU A 33 3.42 1.15 12.45
C LEU A 33 3.26 -0.11 13.27
N THR A 34 4.20 -0.32 14.17
CA THR A 34 4.25 -1.50 15.03
C THR A 34 4.36 -1.06 16.49
N GLU A 35 3.67 -1.77 17.37
CA GLU A 35 3.85 -1.63 18.81
C GLU A 35 4.72 -2.77 19.32
N GLU A 36 5.91 -2.45 19.83
CA GLU A 36 6.86 -3.42 20.38
C GLU A 36 7.39 -2.90 21.72
N ASN A 37 7.34 -3.72 22.77
CA ASN A 37 7.94 -3.39 24.07
C ASN A 37 7.51 -2.02 24.64
N GLN A 38 6.22 -1.67 24.58
CA GLN A 38 5.69 -0.36 25.02
C GLN A 38 6.26 0.84 24.24
N MET A 39 6.70 0.62 23.00
CA MET A 39 7.13 1.64 22.07
C MET A 39 6.31 1.53 20.79
N PHE A 40 5.85 2.68 20.28
CA PHE A 40 5.38 2.79 18.91
C PHE A 40 6.58 3.03 18.00
N VAL A 41 6.79 2.13 17.04
CA VAL A 41 7.84 2.22 16.03
C VAL A 41 7.19 2.59 14.70
N PHE A 42 7.66 3.69 14.11
CA PHE A 42 7.17 4.23 12.85
C PHE A 42 8.24 4.10 11.79
N LYS A 43 7.90 3.46 10.66
CA LYS A 43 8.79 3.31 9.52
C LYS A 43 8.22 4.01 8.31
N GLY A 44 8.98 4.96 7.75
CA GLY A 44 8.64 5.62 6.50
C GLY A 44 9.08 4.76 5.32
N LEU A 45 8.12 4.25 4.53
CA LEU A 45 8.35 3.39 3.38
C LEU A 45 7.99 4.13 2.09
N ILE A 46 8.91 4.19 1.14
CA ILE A 46 8.64 4.77 -0.20
C ILE A 46 8.74 3.67 -1.24
N SER A 47 7.74 3.60 -2.14
CA SER A 47 7.72 2.66 -3.26
C SER A 47 7.65 3.39 -4.60
N ASN A 48 8.57 3.11 -5.50
CA ASN A 48 8.47 3.48 -6.91
C ASN A 48 7.75 2.37 -7.67
N LYS A 49 6.52 2.60 -8.13
CA LYS A 49 5.70 1.64 -8.87
C LYS A 49 5.89 1.74 -10.39
N THR A 50 6.82 2.58 -10.83
CA THR A 50 7.11 2.82 -12.25
C THR A 50 8.28 1.94 -12.74
N PRO A 51 8.39 1.70 -14.07
CA PRO A 51 9.49 0.93 -14.65
C PRO A 51 10.76 1.77 -14.89
N ILE A 52 10.85 2.99 -14.36
CA ILE A 52 11.99 3.90 -14.53
C ILE A 52 12.48 4.41 -13.18
N ASN A 53 13.72 4.90 -13.14
CA ASN A 53 14.28 5.51 -11.94
C ASN A 53 13.56 6.82 -11.63
N THR A 54 13.21 7.04 -10.38
CA THR A 54 12.45 8.21 -9.94
C THR A 54 13.18 8.93 -8.82
N SER A 55 13.49 10.20 -9.02
CA SER A 55 14.06 11.05 -7.97
C SER A 55 12.95 11.66 -7.13
N ILE A 56 13.07 11.57 -5.80
CA ILE A 56 12.05 12.06 -4.88
C ILE A 56 12.67 12.86 -3.73
N GLN A 57 11.84 13.71 -3.14
CA GLN A 57 12.07 14.33 -1.84
C GLN A 57 10.98 13.87 -0.89
N TYR A 58 11.30 13.62 0.37
CA TYR A 58 10.28 13.28 1.38
C TYR A 58 10.38 14.17 2.60
N LYS A 59 9.25 14.28 3.31
CA LYS A 59 9.11 14.89 4.63
C LYS A 59 8.32 13.96 5.52
N PHE A 60 8.89 13.62 6.67
CA PHE A 60 8.24 12.83 7.71
C PHE A 60 8.07 13.72 8.94
N SER A 61 6.84 13.87 9.40
CA SER A 61 6.49 14.76 10.51
C SER A 61 5.85 13.99 11.65
N ILE A 62 6.29 14.28 12.86
CA ILE A 62 5.67 13.83 14.11
C ILE A 62 5.10 15.08 14.78
N ILE A 63 3.79 15.10 14.98
CA ILE A 63 3.05 16.27 15.48
C ILE A 63 2.35 15.87 16.77
N TYR A 64 2.60 16.61 17.86
CA TYR A 64 2.07 16.32 19.18
C TYR A 64 1.64 17.60 19.91
N PRO A 65 0.65 17.54 20.83
CA PRO A 65 0.21 18.70 21.58
C PRO A 65 1.27 19.11 22.60
N GLN A 66 1.48 20.41 22.76
CA GLN A 66 2.31 20.97 23.82
C GLN A 66 1.57 20.86 25.16
N SER A 67 2.27 20.54 26.26
CA SER A 67 1.64 20.49 27.58
C SER A 67 1.09 21.87 27.99
N GLY A 68 -0.23 21.99 28.09
CA GLY A 68 -0.90 23.12 28.73
C GLY A 68 -1.47 24.20 27.80
N ASP A 69 -1.37 24.07 26.48
CA ASP A 69 -1.98 25.00 25.51
C ASP A 69 -2.40 24.26 24.23
N ASP A 70 -3.32 24.81 23.43
CA ASP A 70 -3.79 24.26 22.13
C ASP A 70 -2.70 24.31 21.01
N GLU A 71 -1.45 24.61 21.37
CA GLU A 71 -0.33 24.75 20.44
C GLU A 71 0.28 23.37 20.11
N LEU A 72 0.43 23.09 18.81
CA LEU A 72 1.01 21.84 18.32
C LEU A 72 2.51 22.00 18.10
N GLN A 73 3.30 21.10 18.68
CA GLN A 73 4.71 20.93 18.32
C GLN A 73 4.83 19.97 17.13
N LYS A 74 5.85 20.21 16.31
CA LYS A 74 6.14 19.43 15.11
C LYS A 74 7.63 19.18 15.00
N GLU A 75 8.00 17.90 14.96
CA GLU A 75 9.31 17.43 14.54
C GLU A 75 9.22 17.01 13.08
N GLU A 76 10.22 17.37 12.26
CA GLU A 76 10.23 17.07 10.82
C GLU A 76 11.61 16.59 10.36
N THR A 77 11.62 15.43 9.71
CA THR A 77 12.80 14.84 9.06
C THR A 77 12.60 14.85 7.55
N GLU A 78 13.57 15.38 6.82
CA GLU A 78 13.52 15.47 5.36
C GLU A 78 14.67 14.70 4.71
N GLY A 79 14.44 14.20 3.49
CA GLY A 79 15.49 13.55 2.71
C GLY A 79 15.22 13.56 1.21
N ARG A 80 16.26 13.23 0.44
CA ARG A 80 16.21 13.10 -1.02
C ARG A 80 16.92 11.84 -1.44
N LEU A 81 16.37 11.15 -2.43
CA LEU A 81 16.98 9.94 -2.97
C LEU A 81 16.47 9.65 -4.38
N VAL A 82 17.12 8.69 -5.03
CA VAL A 82 16.68 8.09 -6.29
C VAL A 82 16.21 6.69 -6.01
N LEU A 83 15.01 6.37 -6.44
CA LEU A 83 14.43 5.03 -6.37
C LEU A 83 14.61 4.32 -7.70
N ASP A 84 15.08 3.09 -7.67
CA ASP A 84 15.14 2.21 -8.81
C ASP A 84 13.72 1.74 -9.23
N PRO A 85 13.57 1.17 -10.44
CA PRO A 85 12.28 0.71 -10.94
C PRO A 85 11.68 -0.38 -10.03
N ASN A 86 10.41 -0.25 -9.67
CA ASN A 86 9.70 -1.19 -8.79
C ASN A 86 10.36 -1.38 -7.40
N GLU A 87 11.20 -0.43 -6.98
CA GLU A 87 11.89 -0.46 -5.69
C GLU A 87 10.99 0.01 -4.57
N ARG A 88 11.13 -0.61 -3.40
CA ARG A 88 10.52 -0.18 -2.14
C ARG A 88 11.60 -0.18 -1.06
N ILE A 89 11.74 0.92 -0.35
CA ILE A 89 12.75 1.09 0.70
C ILE A 89 12.16 1.71 1.96
N GLU A 90 12.82 1.43 3.08
CA GLU A 90 12.65 2.16 4.33
C GLU A 90 13.61 3.36 4.34
N VAL A 91 13.07 4.57 4.47
CA VAL A 91 13.86 5.81 4.46
C VAL A 91 14.15 6.35 5.86
N LEU A 92 13.40 5.90 6.85
CA LEU A 92 13.57 6.27 8.26
C LEU A 92 12.81 5.30 9.17
N SER A 93 13.27 5.25 10.42
CA SER A 93 12.61 4.54 11.51
C SER A 93 12.73 5.40 12.77
N GLU A 94 11.60 5.79 13.35
CA GLU A 94 11.51 6.61 14.56
C GLU A 94 10.69 5.84 15.61
N SER A 95 10.93 6.10 16.90
CA SER A 95 10.15 5.45 17.96
C SER A 95 9.77 6.39 19.07
N ILE A 96 8.56 6.20 19.60
CA ILE A 96 7.99 7.00 20.70
C ILE A 96 7.48 6.03 21.76
N GLN A 97 7.67 6.37 23.03
CA GLN A 97 7.15 5.58 24.14
C GLN A 97 5.62 5.60 24.12
N ALA A 98 5.01 4.42 24.25
CA ALA A 98 3.57 4.29 24.37
C ALA A 98 3.12 4.82 25.74
N ASP A 99 2.12 5.71 25.73
CA ASP A 99 1.48 6.30 26.91
C ASP A 99 -0.03 6.36 26.65
N GLU A 100 -0.85 6.09 27.66
CA GLU A 100 -2.32 6.16 27.61
C GLU A 100 -2.84 7.57 27.30
N ASN A 101 -2.04 8.61 27.52
CA ASN A 101 -2.35 10.00 27.19
C ASN A 101 -1.67 10.47 25.89
N LEU A 102 -0.99 9.57 25.18
CA LEU A 102 -0.25 9.90 23.96
C LEU A 102 -1.23 10.31 22.86
N ASN A 103 -1.03 11.52 22.34
CA ASN A 103 -1.77 12.05 21.20
C ASN A 103 -0.76 12.52 20.16
N VAL A 104 -0.64 11.80 19.05
CA VAL A 104 0.38 12.08 18.01
C VAL A 104 -0.23 11.89 16.63
N ILE A 105 0.09 12.79 15.71
CA ILE A 105 -0.18 12.66 14.29
C ILE A 105 1.16 12.47 13.59
N ILE A 106 1.26 11.39 12.83
CA ILE A 106 2.41 11.07 12.01
C ILE A 106 1.99 11.31 10.56
N LEU A 107 2.75 12.14 9.85
CA LEU A 107 2.47 12.51 8.48
C LEU A 107 3.70 12.24 7.62
N PHE A 108 3.51 11.50 6.53
CA PHE A 108 4.56 11.24 5.57
C PHE A 108 4.16 11.77 4.21
N LEU A 109 5.00 12.64 3.62
CA LEU A 109 4.75 13.30 2.35
C LEU A 109 5.94 13.04 1.41
N VAL A 110 5.65 12.64 0.18
CA VAL A 110 6.65 12.36 -0.86
C VAL A 110 6.37 13.21 -2.08
N TYR A 111 7.38 13.92 -2.54
CA TYR A 111 7.36 14.88 -3.63
C TYR A 111 8.27 14.42 -4.78
N ASP A 112 7.89 14.75 -6.01
CA ASP A 112 8.75 14.59 -7.18
C ASP A 112 9.76 15.75 -7.32
N THR A 113 10.57 15.75 -8.39
CA THR A 113 11.57 16.80 -8.67
C THR A 113 10.97 18.15 -9.00
N ASP A 114 9.71 18.17 -9.45
CA ASP A 114 8.97 19.38 -9.80
C ASP A 114 8.23 19.97 -8.59
N GLY A 115 8.33 19.30 -7.42
CA GLY A 115 7.73 19.71 -6.16
C GLY A 115 6.27 19.30 -6.00
N ASN A 116 5.75 18.45 -6.88
CA ASN A 116 4.37 17.94 -6.76
C ASN A 116 4.31 16.85 -5.70
N LEU A 117 3.27 16.88 -4.86
CA LEU A 117 3.01 15.80 -3.92
C LEU A 117 2.53 14.56 -4.69
N VAL A 118 3.32 13.50 -4.68
CA VAL A 118 3.06 12.25 -5.42
C VAL A 118 2.64 11.11 -4.52
N GLY A 119 3.11 11.09 -3.27
CA GLY A 119 2.77 10.08 -2.28
C GLY A 119 2.54 10.67 -0.89
N LYS A 120 1.67 10.04 -0.10
CA LYS A 120 1.40 10.43 1.29
C LYS A 120 0.80 9.31 2.12
N ASP A 121 1.06 9.32 3.42
CA ASP A 121 0.31 8.52 4.38
C ASP A 121 0.20 9.29 5.71
N ARG A 122 -0.79 8.92 6.52
CA ARG A 122 -1.04 9.52 7.82
C ARG A 122 -1.41 8.43 8.82
N LYS A 123 -0.89 8.55 10.04
CA LYS A 123 -1.30 7.73 11.18
C LYS A 123 -1.59 8.62 12.36
N VAL A 124 -2.61 8.25 13.13
CA VAL A 124 -3.01 8.98 14.33
C VAL A 124 -3.01 8.03 15.51
N ILE A 125 -2.33 8.45 16.56
CA ILE A 125 -2.46 7.87 17.88
C ILE A 125 -3.25 8.86 18.71
N LYS A 126 -4.33 8.37 19.33
CA LYS A 126 -5.12 9.14 20.27
C LYS A 126 -5.29 8.33 21.54
N ASN A 127 -4.97 8.91 22.68
CA ASN A 127 -4.98 8.25 23.98
C ASN A 127 -4.25 6.89 23.95
N GLY A 128 -3.06 6.86 23.34
CA GLY A 128 -2.26 5.64 23.23
C GLY A 128 -2.81 4.56 22.30
N LEU A 129 -3.88 4.84 21.54
CA LEU A 129 -4.50 3.87 20.62
C LEU A 129 -4.46 4.37 19.18
N PHE A 130 -4.24 3.45 18.24
CA PHE A 130 -4.33 3.77 16.82
C PHE A 130 -5.76 4.06 16.40
N VAL A 131 -5.96 5.23 15.80
CA VAL A 131 -7.23 5.62 15.19
C VAL A 131 -7.03 5.58 13.68
N GLY A 132 -7.61 4.58 13.01
CA GLY A 132 -7.60 4.47 11.55
C GLY A 132 -8.22 5.70 10.89
N ASP A 133 -7.78 6.02 9.67
CA ASP A 133 -8.11 7.26 8.94
C ASP A 133 -9.59 7.42 8.53
N GLU A 134 -10.50 6.56 8.98
CA GLU A 134 -11.92 6.55 8.58
C GLU A 134 -12.93 7.04 9.64
N THR A 135 -12.50 7.49 10.82
CA THR A 135 -13.48 7.99 11.81
C THR A 135 -13.48 9.52 11.95
N PRO A 136 -14.61 10.21 11.66
CA PRO A 136 -14.81 11.55 12.18
C PRO A 136 -14.83 11.48 13.71
N VAL A 137 -14.11 12.41 14.34
CA VAL A 137 -13.97 12.52 15.79
C VAL A 137 -15.33 12.39 16.48
N SER A 138 -15.47 11.38 17.32
CA SER A 138 -16.50 11.28 18.34
C SER A 138 -15.79 11.14 19.69
N VAL A 139 -15.97 12.16 20.54
CA VAL A 139 -15.62 12.12 21.96
C VAL A 139 -16.66 11.26 22.66
N ILE A 140 -16.27 10.15 23.28
CA ILE A 140 -17.08 9.53 24.35
C ILE A 140 -16.13 9.06 25.46
N GLN A 141 -16.29 9.70 26.62
CA GLN A 141 -15.71 9.30 27.91
C GLN A 141 -16.28 7.95 28.38
N PRO A 142 -15.56 7.23 29.25
CA PRO A 142 -15.87 5.84 29.55
C PRO A 142 -17.13 5.77 30.38
N ASP A 143 -18.02 4.83 30.06
CA ASP A 143 -18.81 4.25 31.13
C ASP A 143 -19.14 2.78 30.90
N SER A 144 -18.95 2.10 32.02
CA SER A 144 -19.30 0.72 32.32
C SER A 144 -20.69 0.34 31.82
N ASN A 145 -20.78 -0.78 31.10
CA ASN A 145 -21.66 -1.91 31.40
C ASN A 145 -21.58 -2.93 30.26
N LEU A 146 -21.16 -4.13 30.61
CA LEU A 146 -21.25 -5.32 29.77
C LEU A 146 -22.73 -5.58 29.49
N ASP A 147 -23.11 -5.58 28.22
CA ASP A 147 -24.17 -6.45 27.73
C ASP A 147 -23.81 -6.91 26.31
N VAL A 148 -23.49 -8.19 26.22
CA VAL A 148 -23.17 -8.90 24.98
C VAL A 148 -24.48 -9.11 24.23
N ALA A 149 -24.79 -8.25 23.26
CA ALA A 149 -25.75 -8.58 22.21
C ALA A 149 -25.57 -7.72 20.96
N LYS A 150 -25.19 -8.39 19.87
CA LYS A 150 -25.22 -7.92 18.47
C LYS A 150 -24.26 -6.78 18.11
N SER A 151 -22.97 -7.09 18.09
CA SER A 151 -22.06 -6.46 17.13
C SER A 151 -22.51 -6.88 15.73
N LYS A 152 -22.86 -5.90 14.88
CA LYS A 152 -22.86 -6.08 13.43
C LYS A 152 -21.49 -6.64 13.07
N GLU A 153 -21.44 -7.68 12.24
CA GLU A 153 -20.19 -8.21 11.67
C GLU A 153 -19.42 -7.04 11.02
N ASP A 154 -18.42 -6.56 11.74
CA ASP A 154 -17.34 -5.76 11.19
C ASP A 154 -16.48 -6.75 10.42
N GLY A 155 -16.79 -6.86 9.12
CA GLY A 155 -16.27 -7.92 8.25
C GLY A 155 -14.77 -7.77 8.09
N LEU A 156 -14.00 -8.62 8.77
CA LEU A 156 -12.57 -8.79 8.53
C LEU A 156 -12.37 -9.26 7.07
N VAL A 157 -12.00 -8.33 6.18
CA VAL A 157 -11.67 -8.67 4.78
C VAL A 157 -10.24 -9.22 4.77
N LEU A 158 -10.10 -10.52 4.51
CA LEU A 158 -8.80 -11.17 4.38
C LEU A 158 -8.14 -10.71 3.07
N LYS A 159 -6.97 -10.07 3.16
CA LYS A 159 -6.20 -9.56 2.01
C LYS A 159 -4.77 -10.10 2.02
N GLY A 160 -4.09 -10.05 0.88
CA GLY A 160 -2.68 -10.41 0.78
C GLY A 160 -2.39 -11.92 0.89
N ILE A 161 -3.38 -12.77 0.61
CA ILE A 161 -3.23 -14.23 0.73
C ILE A 161 -2.45 -14.78 -0.46
N VAL A 162 -1.39 -15.54 -0.17
CA VAL A 162 -0.66 -16.36 -1.15
C VAL A 162 -0.76 -17.83 -0.76
N VAL A 163 -1.11 -18.69 -1.72
CA VAL A 163 -1.29 -20.14 -1.53
C VAL A 163 -0.22 -20.92 -2.29
N GLU A 164 0.38 -21.89 -1.62
CA GLU A 164 1.34 -22.84 -2.20
C GLU A 164 0.64 -24.13 -2.65
N ASP A 165 0.73 -24.45 -3.94
CA ASP A 165 0.38 -25.76 -4.52
C ASP A 165 1.59 -26.28 -5.31
N THR A 166 2.72 -26.47 -4.60
CA THR A 166 3.96 -27.01 -5.17
C THR A 166 4.21 -28.44 -4.71
N LYS A 167 4.94 -29.21 -5.52
CA LYS A 167 5.17 -30.65 -5.31
C LYS A 167 6.64 -30.98 -5.13
N THR A 168 7.53 -30.18 -5.72
CA THR A 168 8.97 -30.43 -5.72
C THR A 168 9.71 -29.42 -4.86
N LYS A 169 10.93 -29.78 -4.43
CA LYS A 169 11.79 -28.87 -3.67
C LYS A 169 12.08 -27.56 -4.43
N PRO A 170 12.48 -27.57 -5.73
CA PRO A 170 12.63 -26.32 -6.47
C PRO A 170 11.34 -25.50 -6.54
N GLY A 171 10.17 -26.15 -6.62
CA GLY A 171 8.86 -25.48 -6.60
C GLY A 171 8.61 -24.75 -5.28
N SER A 172 8.87 -25.41 -4.16
CA SER A 172 8.74 -24.81 -2.83
C SER A 172 9.79 -23.73 -2.57
N ASP A 173 11.03 -23.92 -3.05
CA ASP A 173 12.09 -22.92 -2.95
C ASP A 173 11.71 -21.66 -3.78
N PHE A 174 11.07 -21.82 -4.94
CA PHE A 174 10.48 -20.71 -5.69
C PHE A 174 9.34 -20.04 -4.93
N TYR A 175 8.40 -20.81 -4.33
CA TYR A 175 7.30 -20.24 -3.56
C TYR A 175 7.81 -19.36 -2.41
N LYS A 176 8.83 -19.81 -1.67
CA LYS A 176 9.42 -19.02 -0.57
C LYS A 176 10.05 -17.73 -1.07
N GLU A 177 10.79 -17.78 -2.16
CA GLU A 177 11.39 -16.61 -2.80
C GLU A 177 10.29 -15.64 -3.30
N PHE A 178 9.23 -16.17 -3.91
CA PHE A 178 8.07 -15.39 -4.34
C PHE A 178 7.36 -14.74 -3.16
N TYR A 179 7.05 -15.50 -2.11
CA TYR A 179 6.34 -15.02 -0.93
C TYR A 179 7.16 -13.96 -0.18
N SER A 180 8.47 -14.15 -0.04
CA SER A 180 9.38 -13.15 0.50
C SER A 180 9.31 -11.83 -0.30
N ASN A 181 9.36 -11.91 -1.63
CA ASN A 181 9.24 -10.74 -2.50
C ASN A 181 7.83 -10.12 -2.51
N TYR A 182 6.80 -10.93 -2.27
CA TYR A 182 5.42 -10.48 -2.14
C TYR A 182 5.22 -9.66 -0.86
N LEU A 183 5.74 -10.16 0.26
CA LEU A 183 5.73 -9.47 1.55
C LEU A 183 6.60 -8.21 1.54
N SER A 184 7.81 -8.29 0.98
CA SER A 184 8.73 -7.15 0.95
C SER A 184 8.18 -5.97 0.13
N LYS A 185 7.30 -6.25 -0.84
CA LYS A 185 6.58 -5.22 -1.62
C LYS A 185 5.24 -4.80 -1.02
N ASN A 186 4.89 -5.32 0.16
CA ASN A 186 3.63 -5.06 0.87
C ASN A 186 2.38 -5.26 -0.02
N ILE A 187 2.38 -6.30 -0.84
CA ILE A 187 1.26 -6.55 -1.76
C ILE A 187 0.06 -7.05 -0.95
N ASN A 188 -1.01 -6.25 -0.90
CA ASN A 188 -2.19 -6.49 -0.06
C ASN A 188 -3.50 -6.57 -0.87
N GLY A 189 -3.45 -7.20 -2.04
CA GLY A 189 -4.63 -7.40 -2.91
C GLY A 189 -5.74 -8.21 -2.25
N GLU A 190 -6.99 -7.94 -2.63
CA GLU A 190 -8.17 -8.69 -2.15
C GLU A 190 -8.26 -10.10 -2.77
N GLU A 191 -7.56 -10.32 -3.88
CA GLU A 191 -7.56 -11.60 -4.58
C GLU A 191 -6.46 -12.53 -4.09
N ILE A 192 -6.78 -13.81 -3.99
CA ILE A 192 -5.84 -14.86 -3.62
C ILE A 192 -4.84 -15.08 -4.77
N VAL A 193 -3.56 -15.06 -4.44
CA VAL A 193 -2.48 -15.43 -5.38
C VAL A 193 -2.11 -16.90 -5.17
N THR A 194 -2.14 -17.71 -6.22
CA THR A 194 -1.81 -19.14 -6.11
C THR A 194 -0.57 -19.47 -6.92
N ILE A 195 0.41 -20.11 -6.28
CA ILE A 195 1.61 -20.66 -6.92
C ILE A 195 1.42 -22.15 -7.13
N LYS A 196 1.18 -22.56 -8.37
CA LYS A 196 0.81 -23.94 -8.72
C LYS A 196 1.89 -24.63 -9.54
N GLU A 197 2.30 -25.83 -9.14
CA GLU A 197 3.23 -26.67 -9.89
C GLU A 197 2.51 -27.78 -10.65
N VAL A 198 2.70 -27.78 -11.97
CA VAL A 198 2.13 -28.77 -12.89
C VAL A 198 3.24 -29.62 -13.50
N LEU A 199 3.05 -30.94 -13.51
CA LEU A 199 3.94 -31.86 -14.23
C LEU A 199 3.87 -31.56 -15.73
N ALA A 200 5.04 -31.42 -16.35
CA ALA A 200 5.17 -31.28 -17.79
C ALA A 200 5.72 -32.57 -18.41
N LEU A 201 5.93 -32.58 -19.72
CA LEU A 201 6.47 -33.75 -20.43
C LEU A 201 7.84 -34.14 -19.87
N GLY A 202 8.01 -35.44 -19.60
CA GLY A 202 9.23 -36.00 -19.04
C GLY A 202 9.34 -35.79 -17.52
N ARG A 203 10.54 -35.42 -17.05
CA ARG A 203 10.83 -35.16 -15.62
C ARG A 203 10.77 -33.67 -15.25
N ASN A 204 10.22 -32.84 -16.14
CA ASN A 204 10.13 -31.41 -15.96
C ASN A 204 8.80 -31.02 -15.32
N THR A 205 8.80 -29.95 -14.55
CA THR A 205 7.60 -29.29 -14.04
C THR A 205 7.58 -27.83 -14.47
N LYS A 206 6.40 -27.24 -14.50
CA LYS A 206 6.21 -25.81 -14.69
C LYS A 206 5.50 -25.21 -13.49
N ILE A 207 5.84 -23.97 -13.18
CA ILE A 207 5.08 -23.14 -12.26
C ILE A 207 4.07 -22.34 -13.07
N GLU A 208 2.84 -22.29 -12.58
CA GLU A 208 1.78 -21.41 -13.03
C GLU A 208 1.39 -20.49 -11.86
N VAL A 209 1.38 -19.19 -12.13
CA VAL A 209 1.03 -18.15 -11.14
C VAL A 209 -0.37 -17.64 -11.46
N TYR A 210 -1.25 -17.71 -10.49
CA TYR A 210 -2.65 -17.30 -10.61
C TYR A 210 -2.95 -16.12 -9.69
N VAL A 211 -3.84 -15.25 -10.15
CA VAL A 211 -4.52 -14.24 -9.35
C VAL A 211 -6.02 -14.54 -9.48
N ALA A 212 -6.64 -14.93 -8.37
CA ALA A 212 -7.92 -15.65 -8.35
C ALA A 212 -7.90 -16.85 -9.32
N GLU A 213 -8.73 -16.83 -10.37
CA GLU A 213 -8.81 -17.91 -11.37
C GLU A 213 -7.95 -17.64 -12.62
N LYS A 214 -7.34 -16.46 -12.73
CA LYS A 214 -6.60 -16.05 -13.93
C LYS A 214 -5.13 -16.39 -13.81
N LYS A 215 -4.61 -17.21 -14.73
CA LYS A 215 -3.18 -17.43 -14.89
C LYS A 215 -2.51 -16.18 -15.47
N VAL A 216 -1.59 -15.59 -14.71
CA VAL A 216 -0.89 -14.35 -15.10
C VAL A 216 0.52 -14.62 -15.63
N PHE A 217 1.11 -15.74 -15.25
CA PHE A 217 2.47 -16.11 -15.65
C PHE A 217 2.69 -17.62 -15.57
N GLU A 218 3.59 -18.14 -16.41
CA GLU A 218 4.07 -19.53 -16.30
C GLU A 218 5.50 -19.68 -16.80
N PHE A 219 6.25 -20.63 -16.23
CA PHE A 219 7.61 -20.95 -16.65
C PHE A 219 8.01 -22.38 -16.25
N PHE A 220 8.98 -22.97 -16.95
CA PHE A 220 9.57 -24.26 -16.57
C PHE A 220 10.57 -24.11 -15.45
N ILE A 221 10.49 -24.97 -14.44
CA ILE A 221 11.36 -24.85 -13.28
C ILE A 221 12.81 -25.22 -13.62
N ARG A 222 13.76 -24.48 -13.05
CA ARG A 222 15.18 -24.84 -13.06
C ARG A 222 15.74 -24.68 -11.64
N PRO A 223 16.47 -25.66 -11.09
CA PRO A 223 16.93 -25.61 -9.70
C PRO A 223 17.94 -24.51 -9.35
N ALA A 224 18.50 -23.80 -10.34
CA ALA A 224 19.48 -22.77 -10.09
C ALA A 224 18.86 -21.59 -9.32
N SER A 225 19.44 -21.24 -8.16
CA SER A 225 18.89 -20.20 -7.28
C SER A 225 18.70 -18.85 -7.99
N GLU A 226 19.67 -18.40 -8.76
CA GLU A 226 19.58 -17.14 -9.53
C GLU A 226 18.43 -17.14 -10.54
N TYR A 227 18.14 -18.31 -11.13
CA TYR A 227 16.99 -18.44 -12.03
C TYR A 227 15.67 -18.33 -11.26
N LEU A 228 15.56 -18.96 -10.08
CA LEU A 228 14.36 -18.88 -9.25
C LEU A 228 14.10 -17.46 -8.76
N LYS A 229 15.15 -16.73 -8.35
CA LYS A 229 15.06 -15.30 -7.99
C LYS A 229 14.54 -14.45 -9.15
N GLN A 230 15.13 -14.62 -10.33
CA GLN A 230 14.71 -13.89 -11.52
C GLN A 230 13.24 -14.19 -11.89
N MET A 231 12.84 -15.46 -11.87
CA MET A 231 11.45 -15.84 -12.14
C MET A 231 10.50 -15.32 -11.07
N SER A 232 10.95 -15.22 -9.82
CA SER A 232 10.17 -14.64 -8.71
C SER A 232 9.89 -13.16 -8.98
N GLN A 233 10.92 -12.39 -9.34
CA GLN A 233 10.77 -10.98 -9.71
C GLN A 233 9.80 -10.78 -10.88
N TYR A 234 9.90 -11.60 -11.93
CA TYR A 234 8.96 -11.53 -13.06
C TYR A 234 7.53 -11.89 -12.66
N SER A 235 7.36 -12.92 -11.84
CA SER A 235 6.05 -13.35 -11.36
C SER A 235 5.38 -12.26 -10.54
N ILE A 236 6.13 -11.63 -9.63
CA ILE A 236 5.66 -10.50 -8.81
C ILE A 236 5.20 -9.33 -9.68
N MET A 237 5.97 -8.96 -10.71
CA MET A 237 5.57 -7.90 -11.63
C MET A 237 4.26 -8.21 -12.36
N GLN A 238 4.03 -9.46 -12.80
CA GLN A 238 2.76 -9.83 -13.45
C GLN A 238 1.59 -9.83 -12.46
N VAL A 239 1.81 -10.28 -11.23
CA VAL A 239 0.79 -10.26 -10.16
C VAL A 239 0.39 -8.83 -9.82
N MET A 240 1.35 -7.94 -9.57
CA MET A 240 1.07 -6.52 -9.29
C MET A 240 0.27 -5.88 -10.42
N ARG A 241 0.70 -6.09 -11.67
CA ARG A 241 -0.02 -5.58 -12.85
C ARG A 241 -1.46 -6.08 -12.90
N GLN A 242 -1.69 -7.35 -12.58
CA GLN A 242 -3.04 -7.93 -12.61
C GLN A 242 -3.92 -7.40 -11.48
N LEU A 243 -3.39 -7.30 -10.25
CA LEU A 243 -4.11 -6.72 -9.11
C LEU A 243 -4.48 -5.26 -9.38
N ASP A 244 -3.57 -4.46 -9.92
CA ASP A 244 -3.83 -3.07 -10.31
C ASP A 244 -4.93 -2.97 -11.37
N PHE A 245 -4.95 -3.90 -12.33
CA PHE A 245 -5.99 -3.97 -13.35
C PHE A 245 -7.36 -4.28 -12.73
N ASN A 246 -7.42 -5.24 -11.80
CA ASN A 246 -8.66 -5.63 -11.13
C ASN A 246 -9.20 -4.50 -10.24
N ASN A 247 -8.34 -3.83 -9.47
CA ASN A 247 -8.70 -2.66 -8.65
C ASN A 247 -9.32 -1.52 -9.48
N LYS A 248 -8.79 -1.25 -10.68
CA LYS A 248 -9.35 -0.21 -11.58
C LYS A 248 -10.75 -0.57 -12.08
N ASN A 249 -10.99 -1.85 -12.37
CA ASN A 249 -12.28 -2.31 -12.88
C ASN A 249 -13.37 -2.33 -11.79
N GLN A 250 -13.03 -2.74 -10.56
CA GLN A 250 -13.99 -2.72 -9.45
C GLN A 250 -14.49 -1.30 -9.13
N ASN A 251 -13.61 -0.31 -9.17
CA ASN A 251 -13.97 1.11 -8.99
C ASN A 251 -14.90 1.67 -10.08
N THR A 252 -14.94 1.03 -11.26
CA THR A 252 -15.85 1.43 -12.35
C THR A 252 -17.24 0.84 -12.15
N VAL A 253 -17.36 -0.36 -11.58
CA VAL A 253 -18.63 -1.05 -11.37
C VAL A 253 -19.40 -0.49 -10.16
N GLN A 254 -18.71 -0.04 -9.10
CA GLN A 254 -19.38 0.55 -7.92
C GLN A 254 -19.95 1.96 -8.13
N ARG A 255 -19.75 2.56 -9.31
CA ARG A 255 -20.24 3.92 -9.64
C ARG A 255 -21.57 3.94 -10.42
N TYR A 256 -22.24 2.79 -10.56
CA TYR A 256 -23.54 2.66 -11.22
C TYR A 256 -24.62 2.15 -10.27
#